data_AF-A0A3E3E5B8-F1
#
_entry.id   AF-A0A3E3E5B8-F1
#
_cell.length_a   1.000
_cell.length_b   1.000
_cell.length_c   1.000
_cell.angle_alpha   90.00
_cell.angle_beta   90.00
_cell.angle_gamma   90.00
#
_symmetry.space_group_name_H-M   'P 1'
#
loop_
_entity.id
_entity.type
_entity.pdbx_description
1 polymer ?
#
loop_
_entity_poly.entity_id
_entity_poly.type
_entity_poly.pdbx_seq_one_letter_code
_entity_poly.pdbx_strand_id
1 'polypeptide(L)'
;MNLNIVLAVICGAVALVGAFCVVFQIYHMTVIDATARGLKHPKFWGVFTMSGNNSSGLLMYLIGRRKYPIVNMSESNSKELEKRKKSAGIGLLFLAIGVIGIICATLI
;
A
#
# COMPACT_ATOMS: atom_id res chain seq x y z
N MET A 1 -22.34 -24.26 -11.40
CA MET A 1 -21.53 -23.03 -11.36
C MET A 1 -20.34 -23.26 -12.29
N ASN A 2 -20.11 -22.40 -13.29
CA ASN A 2 -19.01 -22.61 -14.24
C ASN A 2 -17.66 -22.52 -13.52
N LEU A 3 -16.77 -23.48 -13.75
CA LEU A 3 -15.45 -23.57 -13.10
C LEU A 3 -14.66 -22.26 -13.24
N ASN A 4 -14.76 -21.61 -14.39
CA ASN A 4 -14.11 -20.34 -14.71
C ASN A 4 -14.59 -19.21 -13.77
N ILE A 5 -15.89 -19.18 -13.43
CA ILE A 5 -16.45 -18.21 -12.47
C ILE A 5 -15.91 -18.48 -11.07
N VAL A 6 -15.79 -19.75 -10.67
CA VAL A 6 -15.24 -20.12 -9.36
C VAL A 6 -13.78 -19.67 -9.25
N LEU A 7 -12.98 -19.93 -10.29
CA LEU A 7 -11.57 -19.52 -10.35
C LEU A 7 -11.43 -18.00 -10.34
N ALA A 8 -12.23 -17.27 -11.12
CA ALA A 8 -12.23 -15.82 -11.14
C ALA A 8 -12.55 -15.21 -9.76
N VAL A 9 -13.50 -15.80 -9.01
CA VAL A 9 -13.84 -15.35 -7.65
C VAL A 9 -12.69 -15.59 -6.68
N ILE A 10 -12.03 -16.74 -6.74
CA ILE A 10 -10.87 -17.05 -5.88
C ILE A 10 -9.71 -16.08 -6.19
N CYS A 11 -9.39 -15.90 -7.46
CA CYS A 11 -8.34 -14.96 -7.88
C CYS A 11 -8.69 -13.50 -7.53
N GLY A 12 -9.98 -13.13 -7.61
CA GLY A 12 -10.48 -11.84 -7.13
C GLY A 12 -10.26 -11.64 -5.63
N ALA A 13 -10.53 -12.66 -4.81
CA ALA A 13 -10.27 -12.60 -3.37
C ALA A 13 -8.76 -12.42 -3.08
N VAL A 14 -7.89 -13.14 -3.81
CA VAL A 14 -6.42 -12.99 -3.68
C VAL A 14 -5.98 -11.57 -4.06
N ALA A 15 -6.51 -11.03 -5.15
CA ALA A 15 -6.22 -9.66 -5.59
C ALA A 15 -6.66 -8.63 -4.54
N LEU A 16 -7.86 -8.78 -3.97
CA LEU A 16 -8.38 -7.88 -2.92
C LEU A 16 -7.51 -7.90 -1.66
N VAL A 17 -7.10 -9.08 -1.20
CA VAL A 17 -6.19 -9.22 -0.04
C VAL A 17 -4.85 -8.55 -0.33
N GLY A 18 -4.30 -8.73 -1.53
CA GLY A 18 -3.07 -8.08 -1.98
C GLY A 18 -3.19 -6.55 -1.96
N ALA A 19 -4.26 -6.01 -2.56
CA ALA A 19 -4.54 -4.58 -2.59
C ALA A 19 -4.66 -3.99 -1.17
N PHE A 20 -5.44 -4.62 -0.30
CA PHE A 20 -5.63 -4.14 1.07
C PHE A 20 -4.32 -4.15 1.86
N CYS A 21 -3.50 -5.20 1.70
CA CYS A 21 -2.19 -5.29 2.33
C CYS A 21 -1.26 -4.13 1.88
N VAL A 22 -1.20 -3.85 0.58
CA VAL A 22 -0.38 -2.74 0.04
C VAL A 22 -0.83 -1.40 0.62
N VAL A 23 -2.14 -1.12 0.60
CA VAL A 23 -2.69 0.15 1.12
C VAL A 23 -2.41 0.30 2.62
N PHE A 24 -2.59 -0.77 3.40
CA PHE A 24 -2.31 -0.77 4.83
C PHE A 24 -0.83 -0.52 5.15
N GLN A 25 0.09 -1.09 4.36
CA GLN A 25 1.51 -0.84 4.55
C GLN A 25 1.91 0.59 4.15
N ILE A 26 1.34 1.13 3.07
CA ILE A 26 1.55 2.54 2.67
C ILE A 26 1.09 3.50 3.77
N TYR A 27 -0.07 3.25 4.38
CA TYR A 27 -0.55 4.03 5.53
C TYR A 27 0.48 4.07 6.66
N HIS A 28 0.98 2.92 7.11
CA HIS A 28 1.92 2.91 8.21
C HIS A 28 3.27 3.53 7.85
N MET A 29 3.77 3.29 6.64
CA MET A 29 5.02 3.91 6.17
C MET A 29 4.91 5.43 6.12
N THR A 30 3.78 5.97 5.69
CA THR A 30 3.54 7.43 5.63
C THR A 30 3.33 8.04 7.00
N VAL A 31 2.68 7.35 7.94
CA VAL A 31 2.58 7.80 9.34
C VAL A 31 3.97 7.87 10.00
N ILE A 32 4.81 6.85 9.82
CA ILE A 32 6.17 6.85 10.36
C ILE A 32 7.01 7.97 9.74
N ASP A 33 6.95 8.12 8.41
CA ASP A 33 7.68 9.19 7.71
C ASP A 33 7.21 10.60 8.11
N ALA A 34 5.89 10.80 8.26
CA ALA A 34 5.32 12.07 8.70
C ALA A 34 5.70 12.40 10.14
N THR A 35 5.73 11.39 11.00
CA THR A 35 6.19 11.52 12.40
C THR A 35 7.67 11.89 12.44
N ALA A 36 8.50 11.21 11.66
CA ALA A 36 9.94 11.46 11.61
C ALA A 36 10.29 12.87 11.09
N ARG A 37 9.41 13.44 10.26
CA ARG A 37 9.51 14.81 9.74
C ARG A 37 8.83 15.87 10.60
N GLY A 38 8.20 15.49 11.71
CA GLY A 38 7.54 16.42 12.64
C GLY A 38 6.26 17.07 12.09
N LEU A 39 5.55 16.43 11.17
CA LEU A 39 4.25 16.93 10.67
C LEU A 39 3.19 16.87 11.78
N LYS A 40 2.39 17.94 11.95
CA LYS A 40 1.41 18.08 13.07
C LYS A 40 0.39 16.94 13.18
N HIS A 41 -0.01 16.31 12.08
CA HIS A 41 -1.04 15.26 12.06
C HIS A 41 -0.61 14.04 11.21
N PRO A 42 0.30 13.17 11.71
CA PRO A 42 0.83 12.04 10.94
C PRO A 42 -0.24 11.05 10.47
N LYS A 43 -1.25 10.78 11.31
CA LYS A 43 -2.38 9.89 10.97
C LYS A 43 -3.25 10.45 9.83
N PHE A 44 -3.44 11.77 9.80
CA PHE A 44 -4.18 12.42 8.72
C PHE A 44 -3.46 12.27 7.39
N TRP A 45 -2.14 12.50 7.37
CA TRP A 45 -1.33 12.27 6.16
C TRP A 45 -1.34 10.81 5.73
N GLY A 46 -1.36 9.87 6.68
CA GLY A 46 -1.55 8.45 6.41
C GLY A 46 -2.85 8.18 5.65
N VAL A 47 -3.99 8.60 6.19
CA VAL A 47 -5.30 8.42 5.53
C VAL A 47 -5.36 9.15 4.20
N PHE A 48 -4.79 10.36 4.12
CA PHE A 48 -4.72 11.14 2.90
C PHE A 48 -3.94 10.41 1.79
N THR A 49 -2.87 9.67 2.13
CA THR A 49 -2.12 8.89 1.14
C THR A 49 -2.82 7.63 0.66
N MET A 50 -3.71 7.06 1.48
CA MET A 50 -4.60 5.96 1.08
C MET A 50 -5.73 6.45 0.15
N SER A 51 -6.03 7.75 0.19
CA SER A 51 -7.11 8.38 -0.56
C SER A 51 -6.59 8.98 -1.87
N GLY A 52 -7.43 8.99 -2.89
CA GLY A 52 -7.15 9.64 -4.17
C GLY A 52 -7.09 8.68 -5.34
N ASN A 53 -7.74 9.06 -6.44
CA ASN A 53 -7.70 8.31 -7.68
C ASN A 53 -6.29 8.37 -8.28
N ASN A 54 -5.84 7.28 -8.90
CA ASN A 54 -4.49 7.16 -9.50
C ASN A 54 -3.32 7.54 -8.56
N SER A 55 -3.41 7.22 -7.26
CA SER A 55 -2.35 7.51 -6.26
C SER A 55 -2.04 9.01 -6.05
N SER A 56 -2.99 9.90 -6.39
CA SER A 56 -2.84 11.35 -6.27
C SER A 56 -2.57 11.83 -4.83
N GLY A 57 -3.20 11.22 -3.82
CA GLY A 57 -2.95 11.57 -2.41
C GLY A 57 -1.53 11.23 -1.95
N LEU A 58 -0.98 10.09 -2.40
CA LEU A 58 0.42 9.72 -2.17
C LEU A 58 1.37 10.70 -2.88
N LEU A 59 1.10 11.02 -4.15
CA LEU A 59 1.92 11.98 -4.91
C LEU A 59 1.95 13.35 -4.23
N MET A 60 0.79 13.83 -3.78
CA MET A 60 0.67 15.12 -3.10
C MET A 60 1.41 15.12 -1.75
N TYR A 61 1.36 14.01 -1.00
CA TYR A 61 2.18 13.84 0.19
C TYR A 61 3.68 13.90 -0.12
N LEU A 62 4.14 13.22 -1.18
CA LEU A 62 5.55 13.22 -1.59
C LEU A 62 6.03 14.60 -2.02
N ILE A 63 5.19 15.38 -2.69
CA ILE A 63 5.51 16.77 -3.06
C ILE A 63 5.59 17.66 -1.81
N GLY A 64 4.62 17.53 -0.90
CA GLY A 64 4.53 18.35 0.31
C GLY A 64 5.66 18.10 1.31
N ARG A 65 6.06 16.84 1.51
CA ARG A 65 7.13 16.47 2.47
C ARG A 65 8.49 17.04 2.11
N ARG A 66 8.74 17.45 0.86
CA ARG A 66 10.05 18.00 0.43
C ARG A 66 10.51 19.22 1.24
N LYS A 67 9.57 19.99 1.78
CA LYS A 67 9.85 21.17 2.62
C LYS A 67 10.18 20.83 4.09
N TYR A 68 10.05 19.56 4.49
CA TYR A 68 10.22 19.11 5.86
C TYR A 68 11.40 18.13 5.95
N PRO A 69 12.55 18.53 6.54
CA PRO A 69 13.66 17.61 6.76
C PRO A 69 13.28 16.52 7.78
N ILE A 70 14.03 15.41 7.78
CA ILE A 70 13.86 14.37 8.79
C ILE A 70 14.47 14.90 10.09
N VAL A 71 13.64 15.02 11.12
CA VAL A 71 14.02 15.60 12.42
C VAL A 71 14.37 14.51 13.42
N ASN A 72 13.61 13.41 13.44
CA ASN A 72 13.83 12.32 14.38
C ASN A 72 13.50 10.97 13.73
N MET A 73 14.53 10.21 13.40
CA MET A 73 14.39 8.83 12.93
C MET A 73 15.05 7.90 13.93
N SER A 74 14.26 7.18 14.72
CA SER A 74 14.79 6.13 15.59
C SER A 74 15.17 4.89 14.79
N GLU A 75 16.10 4.10 15.33
CA GLU A 75 16.45 2.81 14.74
C GLU A 75 15.27 1.84 14.69
N SER A 76 14.37 1.90 15.70
CA SER A 76 13.15 1.08 15.74
C SER A 76 12.23 1.40 14.56
N ASN A 77 12.02 2.69 14.28
CA ASN A 77 11.16 3.15 13.18
C ASN A 77 11.77 2.80 11.82
N SER A 78 13.10 2.87 11.70
CA SER A 78 13.81 2.45 10.48
C SER A 78 13.66 0.95 10.21
N LYS A 79 13.82 0.12 11.24
CA LYS A 79 13.62 -1.34 11.15
C LYS A 79 12.17 -1.68 10.80
N GLU A 80 11.21 -0.96 11.38
CA GLU A 80 9.80 -1.13 11.06
C GLU A 80 9.49 -0.74 9.61
N LEU A 81 10.05 0.37 9.11
CA LEU A 81 9.92 0.78 7.70
C LEU A 81 10.44 -0.30 6.76
N GLU A 82 11.62 -0.86 7.00
CA GLU A 82 12.18 -1.94 6.17
C GLU A 82 11.28 -3.18 6.15
N LYS A 83 10.77 -3.59 7.32
CA LYS A 83 9.82 -4.71 7.42
C LYS A 83 8.54 -4.44 6.61
N ARG A 84 8.00 -3.22 6.68
CA ARG A 84 6.77 -2.83 5.99
C ARG A 84 6.98 -2.71 4.49
N LYS A 85 8.13 -2.23 4.01
CA LYS A 85 8.50 -2.27 2.59
C LYS A 85 8.51 -3.70 2.04
N LYS A 86 9.12 -4.64 2.77
CA LYS A 86 9.11 -6.06 2.38
C LYS A 86 7.69 -6.62 2.34
N SER A 87 6.86 -6.29 3.33
CA SER A 87 5.46 -6.72 3.36
C SER A 87 4.62 -6.09 2.23
N ALA A 88 4.87 -4.83 1.88
CA ALA A 88 4.20 -4.18 0.75
C ALA A 88 4.56 -4.87 -0.57
N GLY A 89 5.84 -5.27 -0.73
CA GLY A 89 6.27 -6.08 -1.88
C GLY A 89 5.55 -7.43 -1.98
N ILE A 90 5.34 -8.11 -0.85
CA ILE A 90 4.57 -9.35 -0.79
C ILE A 90 3.10 -9.09 -1.18
N GLY A 91 2.48 -8.04 -0.65
CA GLY A 91 1.11 -7.65 -1.02
C GLY A 91 0.96 -7.36 -2.52
N LEU A 92 1.97 -6.72 -3.11
CA LEU A 92 2.01 -6.45 -4.56
C LEU A 92 2.10 -7.73 -5.39
N LEU A 93 2.86 -8.73 -4.92
CA LEU A 93 2.92 -10.05 -5.56
C LEU A 93 1.55 -10.73 -5.55
N PHE A 94 0.86 -10.74 -4.41
CA PHE A 94 -0.51 -11.28 -4.29
C PHE A 94 -1.49 -10.56 -5.23
N LEU A 95 -1.40 -9.23 -5.31
CA LEU A 95 -2.22 -8.45 -6.23
C LEU A 95 -1.96 -8.85 -7.68
N ALA A 96 -0.69 -8.96 -8.09
CA ALA A 96 -0.32 -9.32 -9.45
C ALA A 96 -0.81 -10.73 -9.83
N ILE A 97 -0.57 -11.72 -8.96
CA ILE A 97 -1.02 -13.11 -9.18
C ILE A 97 -2.55 -13.18 -9.26
N GLY A 98 -3.25 -12.47 -8.37
CA GLY A 98 -4.71 -12.41 -8.37
C GLY A 98 -5.27 -11.82 -9.67
N VAL A 99 -4.71 -10.70 -10.14
CA VAL A 99 -5.14 -10.06 -11.39
C VAL A 99 -4.84 -10.94 -12.60
N ILE A 100 -3.64 -11.54 -12.70
CA ILE A 100 -3.30 -12.47 -13.78
C ILE A 100 -4.26 -13.68 -13.78
N GLY A 101 -4.56 -14.22 -12.60
CA GLY A 101 -5.49 -15.33 -12.44
C GLY A 101 -6.91 -14.99 -12.91
N ILE A 102 -7.40 -13.77 -12.62
CA ILE A 102 -8.69 -13.29 -13.13
C ILE A 102 -8.68 -13.22 -14.66
N ILE A 103 -7.64 -12.62 -15.25
CA ILE A 103 -7.52 -12.48 -16.71
C ILE A 103 -7.55 -13.86 -17.38
N CYS A 104 -6.75 -14.81 -16.90
CA CYS A 104 -6.73 -16.19 -17.41
C CYS A 104 -8.10 -16.87 -17.27
N ALA A 105 -8.78 -16.71 -16.12
CA ALA A 105 -10.08 -17.31 -15.89
C ALA A 105 -11.20 -16.71 -16.78
N THR A 106 -11.05 -15.46 -17.24
CA THR A 106 -12.01 -14.81 -18.14
C THR A 106 -11.75 -15.04 -19.63
N LEU A 107 -10.52 -15.40 -20.00
CA LEU A 107 -10.12 -15.66 -21.39
C LEU A 107 -10.30 -17.12 -21.82
N ILE A 108 -10.49 -18.03 -20.85
CA ILE A 108 -10.77 -19.46 -21.05
C ILE A 108 -12.28 -19.70 -20.93
#